data_AF-A0A0R1LAT6-F1
#
_entry.id   AF-A0A0R1LAT6-F1
#
_cell.length_a   1.000
_cell.length_b   1.000
_cell.length_c   1.000
_cell.angle_alpha   90.00
_cell.angle_beta   90.00
_cell.angle_gamma   90.00
#
_symmetry.space_group_name_H-M   'P 1'
#
loop_
_entity.id
_entity.type
_entity.pdbx_description
1 polymer ?
#
loop_
_entity_poly.entity_id
_entity_poly.type
_entity_poly.pdbx_seq_one_letter_code
_entity_poly.pdbx_strand_id
1 'polypeptide(L)' 'MFNYSSEIKWIRVTDIDGGLVLINLEKVERIYRTSDGSIFEFANTVIQTIVPFEKIPELLSGGTA' A
#
# COMPACT_ATOMS: atom_id res chain seq x y z
N MET A 1 14.38 -6.48 -3.88
CA MET A 1 13.12 -7.06 -4.39
C MET A 1 12.47 -7.76 -3.22
N PHE A 2 11.38 -7.21 -2.68
CA PHE A 2 10.68 -7.80 -1.53
C PHE A 2 9.83 -8.97 -2.02
N ASN A 3 10.15 -10.20 -1.58
CA ASN A 3 9.37 -11.38 -1.89
C ASN A 3 8.22 -11.46 -0.88
N TYR A 4 7.04 -10.98 -1.27
CA TYR A 4 5.83 -11.11 -0.47
C TYR A 4 5.15 -12.43 -0.81
N SER A 5 5.07 -13.33 0.16
CA SER A 5 4.11 -14.44 0.14
C SER A 5 2.86 -13.94 0.87
N SER A 6 1.99 -13.21 0.19
CA SER A 6 0.85 -12.54 0.86
C SER A 6 -0.45 -13.19 0.42
N GLU A 7 -1.04 -13.98 1.33
CA GLU A 7 -2.44 -14.40 1.26
C GLU A 7 -3.40 -13.19 1.26
N ILE A 8 -2.89 -12.00 1.59
CA ILE A 8 -3.62 -10.75 1.66
C ILE A 8 -3.66 -10.09 0.27
N LYS A 9 -4.85 -10.12 -0.32
CA LYS A 9 -5.10 -9.52 -1.64
C LYS A 9 -5.49 -8.04 -1.57
N TRP A 10 -6.03 -7.61 -0.43
CA TRP A 10 -6.57 -6.26 -0.25
C TRP A 10 -6.12 -5.67 1.07
N ILE A 11 -5.72 -4.40 1.04
CA ILE A 11 -5.50 -3.60 2.24
C ILE A 11 -6.40 -2.37 2.24
N ARG A 12 -6.82 -1.94 3.42
CA ARG A 12 -7.54 -0.68 3.61
C ARG A 12 -6.56 0.35 4.17
N VAL A 13 -6.41 1.46 3.48
CA VAL A 13 -5.49 2.53 3.86
C VAL A 13 -6.17 3.89 3.71
N THR A 14 -5.56 4.91 4.31
CA THR A 14 -5.99 6.29 4.15
C THR A 14 -5.20 6.94 3.02
N ASP A 15 -5.89 7.49 2.04
CA ASP A 15 -5.27 8.29 0.96
C ASP A 15 -4.74 9.63 1.47
N ILE A 16 -4.07 10.39 0.60
CA ILE A 16 -3.49 11.70 0.93
C ILE A 16 -4.54 12.76 1.33
N ASP A 17 -5.77 12.61 0.87
CA ASP A 17 -6.89 13.50 1.15
C ASP A 17 -7.66 13.10 2.43
N GLY A 18 -7.22 12.04 3.12
CA GLY A 18 -7.85 11.51 4.33
C GLY A 18 -8.99 10.51 4.07
N GLY A 19 -9.25 10.16 2.80
CA GLY A 19 -10.24 9.18 2.39
C GLY A 19 -9.78 7.75 2.64
N LEU A 20 -10.72 6.84 2.95
CA LEU A 20 -10.42 5.42 3.10
C LEU A 20 -10.54 4.71 1.75
N VAL A 21 -9.43 4.12 1.30
CA VAL A 21 -9.34 3.42 0.02
C VAL A 21 -8.97 1.95 0.22
N LEU A 22 -9.49 1.10 -0.66
CA LEU A 22 -9.13 -0.32 -0.73
C LEU A 22 -8.14 -0.52 -1.87
N ILE A 23 -6.96 -1.05 -1.56
CA ILE A 23 -5.89 -1.31 -2.53
C ILE A 23 -5.83 -2.81 -2.79
N ASN A 24 -5.98 -3.19 -4.06
CA ASN A 24 -5.72 -4.56 -4.51
C ASN A 24 -4.23 -4.75 -4.79
N LEU A 25 -3.56 -5.50 -3.93
CA LEU A 25 -2.12 -5.73 -4.01
C LEU A 25 -1.71 -6.58 -5.21
N GLU A 26 -2.59 -7.43 -5.74
CA GLU A 26 -2.31 -8.24 -6.94
C GLU A 26 -2.17 -7.35 -8.19
N LYS A 27 -2.70 -6.13 -8.16
CA LYS A 27 -2.63 -5.17 -9.27
C LYS A 27 -1.56 -4.09 -9.09
N VAL A 28 -0.92 -4.03 -7.91
CA VAL A 28 0.12 -3.04 -7.64
C VAL A 28 1.39 -3.48 -8.36
N GLU A 29 1.89 -2.63 -9.25
CA GLU A 29 3.13 -2.89 -9.96
C GLU A 29 4.33 -2.46 -9.10
N ARG A 30 4.22 -1.31 -8.43
CA ARG A 30 5.29 -0.72 -7.63
C ARG A 30 4.73 0.09 -6.48
N ILE A 31 5.55 0.20 -5.44
CA ILE A 31 5.28 1.03 -4.27
C ILE A 31 6.49 1.94 -4.07
N TYR A 32 6.22 3.23 -3.87
CA TYR A 32 7.25 4.25 -3.67
C TYR A 32 7.09 4.96 -2.33
N ARG A 33 8.22 5.35 -1.74
CA ARG A 33 8.24 6.27 -0.61
C ARG A 33 8.06 7.71 -1.11
N THR A 34 7.30 8.51 -0.38
CA THR A 34 7.20 9.97 -0.55
C THR A 34 7.50 10.67 0.78
N SER A 35 7.54 12.01 0.78
CA SER A 35 7.64 12.81 2.01
C SER A 35 6.47 12.58 2.96
N ASP A 36 5.28 12.39 2.41
CA ASP A 36 4.01 12.39 3.15
C ASP A 36 3.46 10.99 3.40
N GLY A 37 4.13 9.95 2.90
CA GLY A 37 3.72 8.55 3.03
C GLY A 37 4.21 7.70 1.86
N SER A 38 3.29 7.10 1.12
CA SER A 38 3.63 6.16 0.05
C SER A 38 2.68 6.23 -1.15
N ILE A 39 3.21 5.95 -2.33
CA ILE A 39 2.45 5.84 -3.58
C ILE A 39 2.37 4.37 -3.98
N PHE A 40 1.16 3.92 -4.30
CA PHE A 40 0.88 2.64 -4.93
C PHE A 40 0.60 2.88 -6.41
N GLU A 41 1.46 2.35 -7.27
CA GLU A 41 1.36 2.47 -8.71
C GLU A 41 0.74 1.21 -9.32
N PHE A 42 -0.20 1.43 -10.22
CA PHE A 42 -0.90 0.43 -11.02
C PHE A 42 -0.74 0.79 -12.50
N ALA A 43 -1.02 -0.14 -13.40
CA ALA A 43 -0.86 0.04 -14.85
C ALA A 43 -1.48 1.35 -15.42
N ASN A 44 -2.58 1.84 -14.84
CA ASN A 44 -3.32 3.01 -15.34
C ASN A 44 -3.58 4.10 -14.29
N THR A 45 -3.12 3.92 -13.05
CA THR A 45 -3.45 4.87 -11.96
C THR A 45 -2.39 4.84 -10.88
N VAL A 46 -2.32 5.92 -10.11
CA VAL A 46 -1.50 6.04 -8.91
C VAL A 46 -2.40 6.41 -7.73
N ILE A 47 -2.14 5.84 -6.57
CA ILE A 47 -2.82 6.18 -5.32
C ILE A 47 -1.76 6.61 -4.32
N GLN A 48 -1.80 7.88 -3.90
CA GLN A 48 -0.97 8.38 -2.82
C GLN A 48 -1.68 8.22 -1.49
N THR A 49 -0.95 7.77 -0.48
CA THR A 49 -1.45 7.45 0.85
C THR A 49 -0.61 8.13 1.91
N ILE A 50 -1.22 8.41 3.06
CA ILE A 50 -0.48 8.90 4.25
C ILE A 50 0.24 7.78 4.99
N VAL A 51 0.12 6.53 4.52
CA VAL A 51 0.78 5.39 5.15
C VAL A 51 2.29 5.50 4.93
N PRO A 52 3.10 5.52 6.00
CA PRO A 52 4.55 5.51 5.87
C PRO A 52 5.02 4.25 5.15
N PHE A 53 5.96 4.38 4.23
CA PHE A 53 6.47 3.27 3.43
C PHE A 53 7.03 2.12 4.30
N GLU A 54 7.61 2.46 5.45
CA GLU A 54 8.20 1.53 6.41
C GLU A 54 7.15 0.64 7.09
N LYS A 55 5.90 1.09 7.15
CA LYS A 55 4.78 0.34 7.77
C LYS A 55 4.06 -0.59 6.78
N ILE A 56 4.37 -0.48 5.49
CA ILE A 56 3.74 -1.33 4.47
C ILE A 56 4.02 -2.82 4.72
N PRO A 57 5.24 -3.28 5.05
CA PRO A 57 5.47 -4.69 5.39
C PRO A 57 4.55 -5.23 6.51
N GLU A 58 4.24 -4.42 7.52
CA GLU A 58 3.34 -4.80 8.63
C GLU A 58 1.88 -4.95 8.15
N LEU A 59 1.44 -4.07 7.24
CA LEU A 59 0.11 -4.18 6.62
C LEU A 59 0.00 -5.42 5.73
N LEU A 60 1.10 -5.82 5.09
CA LEU A 60 1.17 -6.96 4.18
C LEU A 60 1.36 -8.31 4.89
N SER A 61 1.84 -8.30 6.14
CA SER A 61 1.93 -9.50 6.98
C SER A 61 0.64 -9.79 7.75
N GLY A 62 -0.41 -8.96 7.57
CA GLY A 62 -1.69 -9.15 8.22
C GLY A 62 -1.76 -8.66 9.65
N GLY A 63 -0.76 -7.86 10.08
CA GLY A 63 -0.71 -7.18 11.37
C GLY A 63 -1.40 -7.96 12.49
N THR A 64 -0.75 -8.99 13.05
CA THR A 64 -1.13 -9.43 14.39
C THR A 64 -0.83 -8.28 15.34
N ALA A 65 -1.91 -7.64 15.82
CA ALA A 65 -1.88 -6.80 17.02
C ALA A 65 -1.41 -7.62 18.24
#